data_AF-A0A972LVS7-F1
#
_entry.id   AF-A0A972LVS7-F1
#
_cell.length_a   1.000
_cell.length_b   1.000
_cell.length_c   1.000
_cell.angle_alpha   90.00
_cell.angle_beta   90.00
_cell.angle_gamma   90.00
#
_symmetry.space_group_name_H-M   'P 1'
#
loop_
_entity.id
_entity.type
_entity.pdbx_description
1 polymer ?
#
loop_
_entity_poly.entity_id
_entity_poly.type
_entity_poly.pdbx_seq_one_letter_code
_entity_poly.pdbx_strand_id
1 'polypeptide(L)'
;MDFPQQPLPLATEQFLQNLDGPVTVVGQQGRYVLMRAEVFDAMLGVGEDDAAETLASVKRGIADLDAGRTHEVDEAFDKLDSHPGS
;
A
#
# COMPACT_ATOMS: atom_id res chain seq x y z
N MET A 1 8.73 8.92 -5.18
CA MET A 1 9.37 7.70 -5.71
C MET A 1 9.01 7.64 -7.18
N ASP A 2 9.96 7.95 -8.06
CA ASP A 2 9.76 7.93 -9.50
C ASP A 2 10.04 6.50 -9.96
N PHE A 3 8.99 5.71 -10.15
CA PHE A 3 9.15 4.36 -10.68
C PHE A 3 9.33 4.48 -12.20
N PRO A 4 10.39 3.90 -12.78
CA PRO A 4 10.59 3.96 -14.22
C PRO A 4 9.39 3.30 -14.92
N GLN A 5 8.55 4.11 -15.58
CA GLN A 5 7.41 3.67 -16.38
C GLN A 5 7.83 3.07 -17.74
N GLN A 6 9.02 2.46 -17.81
CA GLN A 6 9.43 1.80 -19.03
C GLN A 6 8.67 0.47 -19.13
N PRO A 7 7.96 0.20 -20.23
CA PRO A 7 7.32 -1.09 -20.44
C PRO A 7 8.37 -2.18 -20.35
N LEU A 8 8.03 -3.27 -19.65
CA LEU A 8 8.92 -4.41 -19.52
C LEU A 8 9.18 -4.99 -20.93
N PRO A 9 10.39 -5.50 -21.21
CA PRO A 9 10.63 -6.21 -22.45
C PRO A 9 9.63 -7.37 -22.61
N LEU A 10 9.09 -7.58 -23.82
CA LEU A 10 8.08 -8.60 -24.10
C LEU A 10 8.49 -10.01 -23.60
N ALA A 11 9.79 -10.34 -23.70
CA ALA A 11 10.34 -11.60 -23.20
C ALA A 11 10.22 -11.71 -21.66
N THR A 12 10.35 -10.60 -20.94
CA THR A 12 10.19 -10.52 -19.48
C THR A 12 8.71 -10.65 -19.09
N GLU A 13 7.81 -10.02 -19.84
CA GLU A 13 6.36 -10.17 -19.61
C GLU A 13 5.89 -11.61 -19.83
N GLN A 14 6.29 -12.25 -20.93
CA GLN A 14 5.97 -13.65 -21.21
C GLN A 14 6.58 -14.60 -20.19
N PHE A 15 7.78 -14.30 -19.72
CA PHE A 15 8.42 -15.07 -18.65
C PHE A 15 7.63 -14.96 -17.34
N LEU A 16 7.18 -13.77 -16.97
CA LEU A 16 6.36 -13.55 -15.77
C LEU A 16 4.94 -14.16 -15.88
N GLN A 17 4.37 -14.25 -17.08
CA GLN A 17 3.07 -14.90 -17.30
C GLN A 17 3.10 -16.41 -17.08
N ASN A 18 4.25 -17.04 -17.30
CA ASN A 18 4.42 -18.49 -17.18
C ASN A 18 4.91 -18.95 -15.79
N LEU A 19 5.03 -18.03 -14.83
CA LEU A 19 5.56 -18.32 -13.49
C LEU A 19 4.46 -18.25 -12.44
N ASP A 20 4.34 -19.33 -11.66
CA ASP A 20 3.44 -19.44 -10.50
C ASP A 20 3.99 -18.70 -9.26
N GLY A 21 4.68 -17.55 -9.42
CA GLY A 21 5.16 -16.79 -8.27
C GLY A 21 6.25 -15.75 -8.54
N PRO A 22 6.70 -15.05 -7.47
CA PRO A 22 7.79 -14.07 -7.56
C PRO A 22 9.10 -14.68 -8.03
N VAL A 23 9.80 -13.92 -8.87
CA VAL A 23 11.12 -14.28 -9.39
C VAL A 23 12.17 -13.38 -8.79
N THR A 24 13.22 -13.99 -8.22
CA THR A 24 14.41 -13.23 -7.82
C THR A 24 15.34 -13.06 -9.01
N VAL A 25 15.74 -11.82 -9.31
CA VAL A 25 16.76 -11.50 -10.31
C VAL A 25 17.92 -10.75 -9.67
N VAL A 26 19.11 -10.89 -10.26
CA VAL A 26 20.30 -10.13 -9.85
C VAL A 26 20.50 -8.99 -10.84
N GLY A 27 20.50 -7.76 -10.36
CA GLY A 27 20.79 -6.56 -11.16
C GLY A 27 21.99 -5.79 -10.60
N GLN A 28 22.30 -4.65 -11.21
CA GLN A 28 23.54 -3.91 -10.93
C GLN A 28 23.65 -3.40 -9.48
N GLN A 29 22.53 -3.12 -8.80
CA GLN A 29 22.53 -2.62 -7.42
C GLN A 29 22.13 -3.69 -6.39
N GLY A 30 22.01 -4.97 -6.80
CA GLY A 30 21.70 -6.06 -5.89
C GLY A 30 20.60 -7.00 -6.39
N ARG A 31 19.90 -7.64 -5.45
CA ARG A 31 18.81 -8.58 -5.75
C ARG A 31 17.48 -7.84 -5.83
N TYR A 32 16.71 -8.15 -6.86
CA TYR A 32 15.37 -7.62 -7.08
C TYR A 32 14.38 -8.78 -7.12
N VAL A 33 13.13 -8.53 -6.74
CA VAL A 33 12.02 -9.47 -6.89
C VAL A 33 11.06 -8.91 -7.93
N LEU A 34 10.76 -9.69 -8.96
CA LEU A 34 9.76 -9.37 -9.97
C LEU A 34 8.52 -10.23 -9.74
N MET A 35 7.35 -9.61 -9.72
CA MET A 35 6.06 -10.27 -9.63
C MET A 35 5.00 -9.41 -10.33
N ARG A 36 3.83 -10.00 -10.60
CA ARG A 36 2.66 -9.24 -11.07
C ARG A 36 2.19 -8.29 -9.96
N ALA A 37 1.85 -7.06 -10.34
CA ALA A 37 1.32 -6.06 -9.40
C ALA A 37 0.08 -6.57 -8.66
N GLU A 38 -0.84 -7.22 -9.38
CA GLU A 38 -2.06 -7.82 -8.79
C GLU A 38 -1.74 -8.85 -7.68
N VAL A 39 -0.66 -9.62 -7.83
CA VAL A 39 -0.21 -10.59 -6.82
C VAL A 39 0.44 -9.89 -5.63
N PHE A 40 1.18 -8.81 -5.90
CA PHE A 40 1.74 -7.95 -4.86
C PHE A 40 0.64 -7.31 -4.01
N ASP A 41 -0.37 -6.74 -4.65
CA ASP A 41 -1.51 -6.08 -4.00
C ASP A 41 -2.35 -7.09 -3.21
N ALA A 42 -2.60 -8.28 -3.78
CA ALA A 42 -3.26 -9.38 -3.08
C ALA A 42 -2.46 -9.86 -1.85
N MET A 43 -1.12 -9.93 -1.93
CA MET A 43 -0.26 -10.29 -0.79
C MET A 43 -0.24 -9.22 0.30
N LEU A 44 -0.38 -7.95 -0.07
CA LEU A 44 -0.51 -6.84 0.88
C LEU A 44 -1.91 -6.74 1.49
N GLY A 45 -2.87 -7.52 0.99
CA GLY A 45 -4.27 -7.42 1.40
C GLY A 45 -4.89 -6.08 1.03
N VAL A 46 -4.36 -5.41 0.00
CA VAL A 46 -4.87 -4.13 -0.48
C VAL A 46 -5.73 -4.44 -1.70
N GLY A 47 -7.05 -4.57 -1.51
CA GLY A 47 -7.98 -4.50 -2.63
C GLY A 47 -7.96 -3.09 -3.25
N GLU A 48 -8.36 -2.95 -4.53
CA GLU A 48 -8.52 -1.62 -5.16
C GLU A 48 -9.48 -0.73 -4.35
N ASP A 49 -10.53 -1.33 -3.77
CA ASP A 49 -11.48 -0.64 -2.89
C ASP A 49 -10.82 -0.19 -1.57
N ASP A 50 -9.97 -1.04 -0.97
CA ASP A 50 -9.25 -0.72 0.28
C ASP A 50 -8.24 0.41 0.09
N ALA A 51 -7.58 0.47 -1.09
CA ALA A 51 -6.64 1.54 -1.42
C ALA A 51 -7.34 2.89 -1.55
N ALA A 52 -8.50 2.93 -2.22
CA ALA A 52 -9.30 4.14 -2.38
C ALA A 52 -9.86 4.63 -1.04
N GLU A 53 -10.36 3.72 -0.19
CA GLU A 53 -10.85 4.02 1.14
C GLU A 53 -9.73 4.51 2.08
N THR A 54 -8.56 3.86 2.02
CA THR A 54 -7.37 4.27 2.78
C THR A 54 -6.92 5.66 2.35
N LEU A 55 -6.84 5.94 1.05
CA LEU A 55 -6.45 7.25 0.54
C LEU A 55 -7.46 8.34 0.92
N ALA A 56 -8.76 8.03 0.86
CA ALA A 56 -9.81 8.94 1.30
C ALA A 56 -9.69 9.25 2.80
N SER A 57 -9.40 8.23 3.62
CA SER A 57 -9.20 8.36 5.06
C SER A 57 -7.99 9.24 5.40
N VAL A 58 -6.87 9.07 4.69
CA VAL A 58 -5.68 9.92 4.85
C VAL A 58 -5.97 11.37 4.46
N LYS A 59 -6.61 11.61 3.31
CA LYS A 59 -6.99 12.96 2.87
C LYS A 59 -7.91 13.65 3.88
N ARG A 60 -8.86 12.91 4.44
CA ARG A 60 -9.74 13.41 5.49
C ARG A 60 -8.97 13.78 6.75
N GLY A 61 -8.05 12.92 7.21
CA GLY A 61 -7.21 13.21 8.37
C GLY A 61 -6.37 14.47 8.21
N ILE A 62 -5.80 14.70 7.02
CA ILE A 62 -5.06 15.94 6.71
C ILE A 62 -5.99 17.17 6.75
N ALA A 63 -7.17 17.08 6.15
CA ALA A 63 -8.15 18.17 6.17
C ALA A 63 -8.71 18.45 7.57
N ASP A 64 -8.78 17.44 8.43
CA ASP A 64 -9.16 17.58 9.85
C ASP A 64 -8.05 18.26 10.65
N LEU A 65 -6.78 17.92 10.39
CA LEU A 65 -5.62 18.60 10.97
C LEU A 65 -5.59 20.10 10.61
N ASP A 66 -5.71 20.42 9.32
CA ASP A 66 -5.67 21.81 8.83
C ASP A 66 -6.82 22.66 9.40
N ALA A 67 -7.95 22.03 9.70
CA ALA A 67 -9.12 22.69 10.27
C ALA A 67 -9.15 22.69 11.80
N GLY A 68 -8.12 22.17 12.47
CA GLY A 68 -8.06 22.06 13.93
C GLY A 68 -9.07 21.08 14.52
N ARG A 69 -9.60 20.14 13.72
CA ARG A 69 -10.50 19.06 14.16
C ARG A 69 -9.69 17.86 14.66
N THR A 70 -8.82 18.10 15.63
CA THR A 70 -7.96 17.09 16.26
C THR A 70 -8.33 16.90 17.71
N HIS A 71 -8.10 15.70 18.25
CA HIS A 71 -8.19 15.43 19.68
C HIS A 71 -6.80 15.30 20.27
N GLU A 72 -6.65 15.77 21.52
CA GLU A 72 -5.45 15.49 22.29
C GLU A 72 -5.36 13.99 22.58
N VAL A 73 -4.13 13.48 22.56
CA VAL A 73 -3.88 12.03 22.65
C VAL A 73 -4.41 11.43 23.95
N ASP A 74 -4.20 12.13 25.08
CA ASP A 74 -4.65 11.68 26.39
C ASP A 74 -6.20 11.68 26.48
N GLU A 75 -6.86 12.71 25.93
CA GLU A 75 -8.33 12.79 25.89
C GLU A 75 -8.93 11.68 25.01
N ALA A 76 -8.25 11.31 23.92
CA ALA A 76 -8.69 10.24 23.03
C ALA A 76 -8.60 8.86 23.72
N PHE A 77 -7.51 8.59 24.45
CA PHE A 77 -7.35 7.35 25.21
C PHE A 77 -8.33 7.25 26.39
N ASP A 78 -8.53 8.35 27.14
CA ASP A 78 -9.52 8.39 28.22
C ASP A 78 -10.95 8.09 27.71
N LYS A 79 -11.30 8.55 26.50
CA LYS A 79 -12.57 8.23 25.84
C LYS A 79 -12.68 6.77 25.41
N LEU A 80 -11.59 6.17 24.93
CA LEU A 80 -11.54 4.77 24.53
C LEU A 80 -11.67 3.84 25.75
N ASP A 81 -10.95 4.15 26.82
CA ASP A 81 -10.98 3.39 28.07
C ASP A 81 -12.34 3.50 28.79
N SER A 82 -13.04 4.62 28.60
CA SER A 82 -14.41 4.82 29.13
C SER A 82 -15.52 4.21 28.26
N HIS A 83 -15.21 3.73 27.05
CA HIS A 83 -16.14 3.01 26.17
C HIS A 83 -15.60 1.62 25.78
N PRO A 84 -15.49 0.68 26.74
CA PRO A 84 -15.14 -0.70 26.42
C PRO A 84 -16.36 -1.40 25.77
N GLY A 85 -16.48 -1.27 24.45
CA GLY A 85 -17.33 -2.11 23.62
C GLY A 85 -18.59 -1.45 23.06
N SER A 86 -18.59 -1.25 21.74
CA SER A 86 -19.75 -1.50 20.89
C SER A 86 -19.41 -2.62 19.93
#